data_AF-A0A949CPM7-F1
#
_entry.id   AF-A0A949CPM7-F1
#
_cell.length_a   1.000
_cell.length_b   1.000
_cell.length_c   1.000
_cell.angle_alpha   90.00
_cell.angle_beta   90.00
_cell.angle_gamma   90.00
#
_symmetry.space_group_name_H-M   'P 1'
#
loop_
_entity.id
_entity.type
_entity.pdbx_description
1 polymer ?
#
loop_
_entity_poly.entity_id
_entity_poly.type
_entity_poly.pdbx_seq_one_letter_code
_entity_poly.pdbx_strand_id
1 'polypeptide(L)'
;MWLRSLLSCCLSLGLAWLSCSNWVRGQEKDSRPNILFLYADDQSTKTVGCYPESWEWVKTPNLDTFAKKGVRFTHCYLGSWCMPSRATLLTGRLPHSIESMTMAGQYPGSSYDPEKCPFWPSIFRKHGYQTAQIGKWHTGTDTGFGRDWDFQIVWNRPKHPENAGNYYGDQILAFQGIERQVSGYSTDNYTQWACDYIRGENRDPRKPW
;
A
#
# COMPACT_ATOMS: atom_id res chain seq x y z
N MET A 1 -9.39 83.94 -29.19
CA MET A 1 -10.15 83.58 -30.40
C MET A 1 -9.25 82.66 -31.22
N TRP A 2 -9.73 81.45 -31.55
CA TRP A 2 -9.10 80.40 -32.40
C TRP A 2 -7.97 79.56 -31.75
N LEU A 3 -8.25 78.38 -31.19
CA LEU A 3 -8.45 77.02 -31.73
C LEU A 3 -7.17 76.24 -32.10
N ARG A 4 -7.11 74.99 -31.61
CA ARG A 4 -6.43 73.77 -32.13
C ARG A 4 -4.94 73.63 -31.73
N SER A 5 -4.40 72.48 -31.34
CA SER A 5 -4.90 71.09 -31.33
C SER A 5 -3.95 70.18 -30.52
N LEU A 6 -4.54 69.25 -29.78
CA LEU A 6 -4.17 67.82 -29.64
C LEU A 6 -2.69 67.45 -29.84
N LEU A 7 -1.97 67.22 -28.75
CA LEU A 7 -0.87 66.25 -28.68
C LEU A 7 -0.46 66.08 -27.21
N SER A 8 -1.20 65.26 -26.46
CA SER A 8 -0.72 64.75 -25.18
C SER A 8 -1.36 63.40 -24.90
N CYS A 9 -0.59 62.49 -24.30
CA CYS A 9 -0.96 61.15 -23.84
C CYS A 9 -1.05 60.00 -24.88
N CYS A 10 0.08 59.66 -25.53
CA CYS A 10 0.25 58.32 -26.12
C CYS A 10 1.56 57.59 -25.75
N LEU A 11 2.30 58.00 -24.72
CA LEU A 11 3.49 57.24 -24.28
C LEU A 11 3.52 57.11 -22.77
N SER A 12 3.09 55.95 -22.27
CA SER A 12 3.55 55.28 -21.02
C SER A 12 2.56 54.22 -20.46
N LEU A 13 1.62 53.71 -21.26
CA LEU A 13 0.65 52.68 -20.84
C LEU A 13 1.09 51.24 -21.17
N GLY A 14 2.37 50.94 -21.11
CA GLY A 14 2.86 49.62 -21.49
C GLY A 14 4.14 49.22 -20.76
N LEU A 15 4.06 48.92 -19.45
CA LEU A 15 5.08 48.15 -18.73
C LEU A 15 4.70 47.71 -17.29
N ALA A 16 3.41 47.56 -16.97
CA ALA A 16 2.98 47.22 -15.60
C ALA A 16 2.07 45.97 -15.49
N TRP A 17 2.15 45.02 -16.43
CA TRP A 17 1.27 43.83 -16.46
C TRP A 17 2.02 42.49 -16.58
N LEU A 18 3.24 42.38 -16.06
CA LEU A 18 4.01 41.12 -16.08
C LEU A 18 4.64 40.72 -14.73
N SER A 19 4.19 41.29 -13.60
CA SER A 19 4.77 40.96 -12.29
C SER A 19 3.75 40.63 -11.20
N CYS A 20 2.80 39.77 -11.55
CA CYS A 20 2.02 38.90 -10.67
C CYS A 20 1.50 37.81 -11.62
N SER A 21 1.91 36.55 -11.56
CA SER A 21 1.96 35.70 -10.38
C SER A 21 2.62 34.38 -10.78
N ASN A 22 3.94 34.29 -10.71
CA ASN A 22 4.59 33.00 -10.45
C ASN A 22 4.69 32.84 -8.93
N TRP A 23 3.55 32.88 -8.26
CA TRP A 23 3.43 32.15 -7.01
C TRP A 23 3.61 30.70 -7.41
N VAL A 24 4.81 30.16 -7.16
CA VAL A 24 4.99 28.73 -7.02
C VAL A 24 3.91 28.33 -6.02
N ARG A 25 2.79 27.75 -6.50
CA ARG A 25 1.83 27.12 -5.61
C ARG A 25 2.66 26.06 -4.89
N GLY A 26 3.00 26.34 -3.63
CA GLY A 26 3.53 25.31 -2.75
C GLY A 26 2.62 24.11 -2.92
N GLN A 27 3.18 22.95 -3.25
CA GLN A 27 2.37 21.76 -3.52
C GLN A 27 1.49 21.53 -2.31
N GLU A 28 0.19 21.75 -2.47
CA GLU A 28 -0.76 21.58 -1.38
C GLU A 28 -0.79 20.09 -1.08
N LYS A 29 -0.19 19.72 0.06
CA LYS A 29 -0.14 18.34 0.51
C LYS A 29 -1.57 17.92 0.81
N ASP A 30 -2.01 16.84 0.18
CA ASP A 30 -3.34 16.30 0.37
C ASP A 30 -3.64 16.12 1.87
N SER A 31 -4.79 16.64 2.32
CA SER A 31 -5.18 16.62 3.73
C SER A 31 -5.66 15.25 4.21
N ARG A 32 -5.89 14.31 3.29
CA ARG A 32 -6.31 12.95 3.62
C ARG A 32 -5.17 12.17 4.28
N PRO A 33 -5.46 11.29 5.26
CA PRO A 33 -4.42 10.55 5.95
C PRO A 33 -3.81 9.48 5.07
N ASN A 34 -2.54 9.17 5.33
CA ASN A 34 -1.92 7.95 4.84
C ASN A 34 -2.38 6.76 5.70
N ILE A 35 -2.44 5.57 5.10
CA ILE A 35 -2.91 4.33 5.70
C ILE A 35 -1.82 3.27 5.58
N LEU A 36 -1.21 2.91 6.70
CA LEU A 36 -0.28 1.80 6.78
C LEU A 36 -0.99 0.57 7.38
N PHE A 37 -1.10 -0.49 6.59
CA PHE A 37 -1.62 -1.77 7.05
C PHE A 37 -0.49 -2.79 7.21
N LEU A 38 -0.12 -3.10 8.46
CA LEU A 38 0.86 -4.14 8.79
C LEU A 38 0.14 -5.47 8.99
N TYR A 39 0.48 -6.48 8.19
CA TYR A 39 -0.21 -7.77 8.21
C TYR A 39 0.76 -8.94 8.31
N ALA A 40 0.88 -9.48 9.53
CA ALA A 40 1.70 -10.64 9.82
C ALA A 40 1.04 -11.95 9.36
N ASP A 41 1.85 -12.97 9.09
CA ASP A 41 1.41 -14.31 8.70
C ASP A 41 1.55 -15.25 9.91
N ASP A 42 0.47 -15.97 10.24
CA ASP A 42 0.39 -16.92 11.36
C ASP A 42 0.77 -16.36 12.76
N GLN A 43 0.59 -15.04 12.97
CA GLN A 43 0.83 -14.41 14.27
C GLN A 43 -0.35 -14.64 15.23
N SER A 44 -0.05 -15.06 16.45
CA SER A 44 -1.02 -15.24 17.54
C SER A 44 -0.97 -14.06 18.51
N THR A 45 -2.07 -13.80 19.22
CA THR A 45 -2.05 -12.88 20.38
C THR A 45 -1.07 -13.35 21.46
N LYS A 46 -0.79 -14.65 21.56
CA LYS A 46 0.19 -15.20 22.49
C LYS A 46 1.65 -14.84 22.17
N THR A 47 1.91 -14.30 20.97
CA THR A 47 3.23 -13.88 20.50
C THR A 47 3.37 -12.36 20.39
N VAL A 48 2.49 -11.60 21.06
CA VAL A 48 2.54 -10.13 21.13
C VAL A 48 2.41 -9.69 22.60
N GLY A 49 3.49 -9.12 23.14
CA GLY A 49 3.69 -8.84 24.58
C GLY A 49 2.61 -7.98 25.23
N CYS A 50 1.93 -7.12 24.47
CA CYS A 50 0.86 -6.30 25.02
C CYS A 50 -0.42 -7.10 25.35
N TYR A 51 -0.62 -8.30 24.82
CA TYR A 51 -1.80 -9.11 25.11
C TYR A 51 -1.66 -9.88 26.44
N PRO A 52 -2.74 -9.98 27.25
CA PRO A 52 -2.70 -10.70 28.53
C PRO A 52 -2.31 -12.19 28.41
N GLU A 53 -2.65 -12.81 27.29
CA GLU A 53 -2.36 -14.22 26.98
C GLU A 53 -0.94 -14.44 26.41
N SER A 54 -0.13 -13.39 26.31
CA SER A 54 1.24 -13.48 25.80
C SER A 54 2.11 -14.36 26.69
N TRP A 55 2.98 -15.15 26.06
CA TRP A 55 4.01 -15.88 26.80
C TRP A 55 4.98 -14.91 27.48
N GLU A 56 5.46 -15.25 28.67
CA GLU A 56 6.33 -14.38 29.49
C GLU A 56 7.66 -14.01 28.80
N TRP A 57 8.15 -14.88 27.93
CA TRP A 57 9.42 -14.68 27.21
C TRP A 57 9.27 -13.83 25.94
N VAL A 58 8.05 -13.53 25.50
CA VAL A 58 7.80 -12.71 24.30
C VAL A 58 8.09 -11.24 24.59
N LYS A 59 8.90 -10.62 23.73
CA LYS A 59 9.23 -9.19 23.80
C LYS A 59 8.92 -8.51 22.48
N THR A 60 7.93 -7.61 22.48
CA THR A 60 7.53 -6.85 21.28
C THR A 60 7.47 -5.34 21.57
N PRO A 61 8.54 -4.71 22.06
CA PRO A 61 8.51 -3.36 22.61
C PRO A 61 7.96 -2.29 21.64
N ASN A 62 8.20 -2.46 20.33
CA ASN A 62 7.67 -1.58 19.30
C ASN A 62 6.14 -1.72 19.16
N LEU A 63 5.61 -2.96 19.08
CA LEU A 63 4.18 -3.22 19.03
C LEU A 63 3.48 -2.81 20.33
N ASP A 64 4.13 -3.02 21.48
CA ASP A 64 3.60 -2.63 22.78
C ASP A 64 3.49 -1.11 22.90
N THR A 65 4.45 -0.39 22.33
CA THR A 65 4.41 1.07 22.24
C THR A 65 3.28 1.56 21.33
N PHE A 66 3.06 0.90 20.18
CA PHE A 66 1.93 1.20 19.30
C PHE A 66 0.59 0.98 20.02
N ALA A 67 0.44 -0.16 20.71
CA ALA A 67 -0.77 -0.48 21.45
C ALA A 67 -1.08 0.54 22.56
N LYS A 68 -0.06 1.10 23.22
CA LYS A 68 -0.22 2.17 24.24
C LYS A 68 -0.66 3.52 23.65
N LYS A 69 -0.33 3.79 22.39
CA LYS A 69 -0.61 5.06 21.71
C LYS A 69 -1.90 5.02 20.87
N GLY A 70 -2.52 3.86 20.73
CA GLY A 70 -3.67 3.65 19.86
C GLY A 70 -4.76 2.81 20.52
N VAL A 71 -5.58 2.20 19.66
CA VAL A 71 -6.63 1.28 20.08
C VAL A 71 -6.15 -0.15 19.89
N ARG A 72 -6.30 -0.98 20.93
CA ARG A 72 -6.02 -2.41 20.88
C ARG A 72 -7.32 -3.19 21.04
N PHE A 73 -7.64 -4.01 20.05
CA PHE A 73 -8.77 -4.93 20.11
C PHE A 73 -8.38 -6.18 20.90
N THR A 74 -9.18 -6.55 21.90
CA THR A 74 -9.04 -7.82 22.64
C THR A 74 -9.69 -8.98 21.91
N HIS A 75 -10.64 -8.69 21.02
CA HIS A 75 -11.40 -9.67 20.22
C HIS A 75 -11.44 -9.18 18.77
N CYS A 76 -10.55 -9.70 17.93
CA CYS A 76 -10.49 -9.42 16.49
C CYS A 76 -10.35 -10.76 15.76
N TYR A 77 -11.33 -11.09 14.92
CA TYR A 77 -11.40 -12.40 14.26
C TYR A 77 -11.27 -12.24 12.76
N LEU A 78 -10.57 -13.19 12.15
CA LEU A 78 -10.33 -13.30 10.71
C LEU A 78 -10.64 -14.73 10.26
N GLY A 79 -10.46 -15.01 8.96
CA GLY A 79 -10.62 -16.36 8.42
C GLY A 79 -9.73 -17.40 9.13
N SER A 80 -10.06 -18.68 8.99
CA SER A 80 -9.33 -19.75 9.68
C SER A 80 -7.95 -20.07 9.07
N TRP A 81 -7.57 -19.43 7.96
CA TRP A 81 -6.31 -19.70 7.26
C TRP A 81 -5.80 -18.53 6.42
N CYS A 82 -4.52 -18.56 6.02
CA CYS A 82 -3.85 -17.43 5.35
C CYS A 82 -4.59 -16.89 4.11
N MET A 83 -5.02 -17.76 3.19
CA MET A 83 -5.77 -17.37 1.98
C MET A 83 -7.15 -16.76 2.31
N PRO A 84 -8.08 -17.46 3.01
CA PRO A 84 -9.40 -16.90 3.30
C PRO A 84 -9.35 -15.63 4.17
N SER A 85 -8.35 -15.49 5.03
CA SER A 85 -8.14 -14.27 5.82
C SER A 85 -7.70 -13.09 4.96
N ARG A 86 -6.77 -13.29 4.02
CA ARG A 86 -6.39 -12.28 3.02
C ARG A 86 -7.57 -11.92 2.11
N ALA A 87 -8.36 -12.91 1.70
CA ALA A 87 -9.58 -12.70 0.92
C ALA A 87 -10.57 -11.78 1.67
N THR A 88 -10.86 -12.11 2.92
CA THR A 88 -11.74 -11.34 3.79
C THR A 88 -11.24 -9.91 3.97
N LEU A 89 -9.95 -9.77 4.26
CA LEU A 89 -9.30 -8.47 4.42
C LEU A 89 -9.38 -7.60 3.16
N LEU A 90 -9.09 -8.17 1.99
CA LEU A 90 -9.01 -7.41 0.74
C LEU A 90 -10.37 -7.11 0.12
N THR A 91 -11.41 -7.89 0.44
CA THR A 91 -12.76 -7.71 -0.13
C THR A 91 -13.78 -7.13 0.85
N GLY A 92 -13.51 -7.19 2.15
CA GLY A 92 -14.47 -6.84 3.21
C GLY A 92 -15.63 -7.83 3.35
N ARG A 93 -15.51 -9.03 2.76
CA ARG A 93 -16.57 -10.05 2.73
C ARG A 93 -16.23 -11.25 3.59
N LEU A 94 -17.26 -11.93 4.11
CA LEU A 94 -17.05 -13.21 4.81
C LEU A 94 -16.58 -14.29 3.82
N PRO A 95 -15.72 -15.24 4.23
CA PRO A 95 -15.14 -16.23 3.33
C PRO A 95 -16.17 -16.97 2.47
N HIS A 96 -17.32 -17.37 3.04
CA HIS A 96 -18.37 -18.10 2.33
C HIS A 96 -19.12 -17.26 1.28
N SER A 97 -18.96 -15.93 1.31
CA SER A 97 -19.61 -15.01 0.36
C SER A 97 -18.66 -14.54 -0.75
N ILE A 98 -17.40 -14.98 -0.73
CA ILE A 98 -16.41 -14.67 -1.75
C ILE A 98 -16.45 -15.78 -2.80
N GLU A 99 -17.32 -15.61 -3.80
CA GLU A 99 -17.44 -16.59 -4.90
C GLU A 99 -16.27 -16.52 -5.88
N SER A 100 -15.52 -15.41 -5.88
CA SER A 100 -14.45 -15.19 -6.84
C SER A 100 -13.12 -15.81 -6.43
N MET A 101 -12.97 -16.28 -5.18
CA MET A 101 -11.70 -16.81 -4.67
C MET A 101 -11.85 -18.26 -4.24
N THR A 102 -11.06 -19.13 -4.85
CA THR A 102 -11.09 -20.57 -4.56
C THR A 102 -9.69 -21.10 -4.32
N MET A 103 -9.57 -22.08 -3.42
CA MET A 103 -8.43 -22.99 -3.44
C MET A 103 -8.61 -23.90 -4.65
N ALA A 104 -7.67 -23.81 -5.59
CA ALA A 104 -7.75 -24.53 -6.85
C ALA A 104 -6.42 -25.24 -7.10
N GLY A 105 -6.49 -26.50 -7.53
CA GLY A 105 -5.30 -27.32 -7.80
C GLY A 105 -4.58 -27.78 -6.52
N GLN A 106 -3.29 -28.10 -6.67
CA GLN A 106 -2.45 -28.54 -5.56
C GLN A 106 -2.16 -27.37 -4.62
N TYR A 107 -2.32 -27.57 -3.31
CA TYR A 107 -1.93 -26.58 -2.31
C TYR A 107 -0.48 -26.12 -2.57
N PRO A 108 -0.21 -24.81 -2.66
CA PRO A 108 -0.98 -23.65 -2.19
C PRO A 108 -1.75 -22.92 -3.30
N GLY A 109 -2.09 -23.62 -4.37
CA GLY A 109 -2.84 -23.13 -5.51
C GLY A 109 -4.15 -22.44 -5.09
N SER A 110 -4.35 -21.26 -5.66
CA SER A 110 -5.56 -20.46 -5.48
C SER A 110 -5.85 -19.70 -6.76
N SER A 111 -7.12 -19.33 -6.95
CA SER A 111 -7.57 -18.48 -8.05
C SER A 111 -8.40 -17.33 -7.50
N TYR A 112 -8.43 -16.23 -8.24
CA TYR A 112 -9.22 -15.04 -7.91
C TYR A 112 -9.70 -14.37 -9.20
N ASP A 113 -10.99 -14.04 -9.24
CA ASP A 113 -11.60 -13.23 -10.31
C ASP A 113 -11.86 -11.79 -9.82
N PRO A 114 -11.07 -10.80 -10.28
CA PRO A 114 -11.18 -9.40 -9.86
C PRO A 114 -12.45 -8.71 -10.35
N GLU A 115 -13.04 -9.15 -11.46
CA GLU A 115 -14.24 -8.52 -12.02
C GLU A 115 -15.47 -8.87 -11.18
N LYS A 116 -15.50 -10.06 -10.58
CA LYS A 116 -16.58 -10.50 -9.69
C LYS A 116 -16.52 -9.88 -8.30
N CYS A 117 -15.33 -9.62 -7.77
CA CYS A 117 -15.18 -9.11 -6.41
C CYS A 117 -13.90 -8.28 -6.26
N PRO A 118 -13.90 -6.98 -6.60
CA PRO A 118 -12.69 -6.15 -6.60
C PRO A 118 -12.13 -5.97 -5.19
N PHE A 119 -10.81 -5.86 -5.08
CA PHE A 119 -10.15 -5.53 -3.81
C PHE A 119 -10.27 -4.05 -3.48
N TRP A 120 -10.41 -3.71 -2.19
CA TRP A 120 -10.52 -2.33 -1.72
C TRP A 120 -9.36 -1.40 -2.16
N PRO A 121 -8.10 -1.83 -2.35
CA PRO A 121 -7.04 -0.96 -2.84
C PRO A 121 -7.36 -0.36 -4.21
N SER A 122 -8.02 -1.10 -5.10
CA SER A 122 -8.45 -0.57 -6.41
C SER A 122 -9.42 0.61 -6.27
N ILE A 123 -10.25 0.62 -5.22
CA ILE A 123 -11.19 1.70 -4.94
C ILE A 123 -10.43 2.93 -4.44
N PHE A 124 -9.50 2.76 -3.50
CA PHE A 124 -8.64 3.84 -3.01
C PHE A 124 -7.86 4.50 -4.14
N ARG A 125 -7.29 3.68 -5.02
CA ARG A 125 -6.55 4.11 -6.21
C ARG A 125 -7.40 4.96 -7.16
N LYS A 126 -8.63 4.53 -7.46
CA LYS A 126 -9.59 5.30 -8.26
C LYS A 126 -9.92 6.66 -7.63
N HIS A 127 -9.87 6.76 -6.31
CA HIS A 127 -10.10 8.01 -5.56
C HIS A 127 -8.82 8.79 -5.24
N GLY A 128 -7.70 8.51 -5.92
CA GLY A 128 -6.50 9.34 -5.89
C GLY A 128 -5.52 9.04 -4.76
N TYR A 129 -5.71 7.94 -4.03
CA TYR A 129 -4.61 7.35 -3.25
C TYR A 129 -3.60 6.68 -4.17
N GLN A 130 -2.35 6.62 -3.75
CA GLN A 130 -1.36 5.75 -4.37
C GLN A 130 -1.24 4.46 -3.55
N THR A 131 -1.50 3.31 -4.18
CA THR A 131 -1.56 2.04 -3.46
C THR A 131 -0.29 1.22 -3.62
N ALA A 132 0.16 0.60 -2.52
CA ALA A 132 1.33 -0.26 -2.52
C ALA A 132 1.10 -1.55 -1.74
N GLN A 133 1.69 -2.65 -2.23
CA GLN A 133 1.79 -3.90 -1.48
C GLN A 133 3.22 -4.44 -1.49
N ILE A 134 3.73 -4.71 -0.29
CA ILE A 134 5.06 -5.28 -0.08
C ILE A 134 4.90 -6.50 0.84
N GLY A 135 5.38 -7.67 0.41
CA GLY A 135 5.32 -8.91 1.20
C GLY A 135 4.52 -10.04 0.56
N LYS A 136 3.85 -10.85 1.37
CA LYS A 136 3.18 -12.09 0.91
C LYS A 136 1.90 -11.81 0.11
N TRP A 137 1.79 -12.44 -1.06
CA TRP A 137 0.57 -12.59 -1.85
C TRP A 137 0.11 -14.06 -1.84
N HIS A 138 -1.19 -14.29 -1.64
CA HIS A 138 -1.75 -15.65 -1.59
C HIS A 138 -3.22 -15.68 -1.99
N THR A 139 -3.58 -15.02 -3.10
CA THR A 139 -4.97 -14.87 -3.55
C THR A 139 -5.05 -15.00 -5.07
N GLY A 140 -4.47 -16.05 -5.65
CA GLY A 140 -4.27 -16.20 -7.10
C GLY A 140 -2.83 -15.98 -7.56
N THR A 141 -2.50 -16.40 -8.78
CA THR A 141 -1.21 -16.12 -9.41
C THR A 141 -1.13 -14.70 -10.00
N ASP A 142 -2.28 -14.12 -10.35
CA ASP A 142 -2.40 -12.69 -10.65
C ASP A 142 -2.33 -11.88 -9.35
N THR A 143 -1.34 -10.99 -9.25
CA THR A 143 -1.08 -10.17 -8.05
C THR A 143 -1.82 -8.84 -8.06
N GLY A 144 -2.49 -8.47 -9.15
CA GLY A 144 -3.18 -7.19 -9.27
C GLY A 144 -2.27 -5.98 -9.45
N PHE A 145 -0.99 -6.16 -9.80
CA PHE A 145 -0.12 -5.04 -10.16
C PHE A 145 -0.72 -4.26 -11.34
N GLY A 146 -0.77 -2.94 -11.24
CA GLY A 146 -1.37 -2.08 -12.27
C GLY A 146 -2.89 -2.11 -12.32
N ARG A 147 -3.56 -3.00 -11.57
CA ARG A 147 -5.02 -2.99 -11.34
C ARG A 147 -5.36 -2.43 -9.96
N ASP A 148 -4.91 -3.11 -8.91
CA ASP A 148 -5.20 -2.81 -7.50
C ASP A 148 -4.08 -1.98 -6.86
N TRP A 149 -2.85 -2.14 -7.35
CA TRP A 149 -1.63 -1.57 -6.76
C TRP A 149 -0.83 -0.76 -7.78
N ASP A 150 -0.42 0.45 -7.42
CA ASP A 150 0.53 1.26 -8.19
C ASP A 150 1.97 0.80 -8.01
N PHE A 151 2.30 0.24 -6.84
CA PHE A 151 3.61 -0.31 -6.52
C PHE A 151 3.49 -1.69 -5.87
N GLN A 152 4.32 -2.65 -6.31
CA GLN A 152 4.31 -3.99 -5.72
C GLN A 152 5.70 -4.61 -5.64
N ILE A 153 5.98 -5.24 -4.50
CA ILE A 153 7.08 -6.20 -4.31
C ILE A 153 6.50 -7.39 -3.55
N VAL A 154 6.21 -8.49 -4.23
CA VAL A 154 5.43 -9.57 -3.63
C VAL A 154 6.05 -10.95 -3.75
N TRP A 155 5.98 -11.71 -2.66
CA TRP A 155 6.13 -13.15 -2.68
C TRP A 155 4.82 -13.78 -3.15
N ASN A 156 4.80 -14.22 -4.40
CA ASN A 156 3.64 -14.85 -5.03
C ASN A 156 3.54 -16.34 -4.66
N ARG A 157 2.96 -16.63 -3.49
CA ARG A 157 2.89 -17.98 -2.90
C ARG A 157 2.24 -19.03 -3.82
N PRO A 158 1.14 -18.73 -4.54
CA PRO A 158 0.51 -19.70 -5.44
C PRO A 158 1.33 -20.00 -6.69
N LYS A 159 2.09 -19.02 -7.21
CA LYS A 159 2.89 -19.18 -8.42
C LYS A 159 4.18 -19.96 -8.18
N HIS A 160 4.80 -19.77 -7.02
CA HIS A 160 6.05 -20.42 -6.62
C HIS A 160 5.86 -21.22 -5.33
N PRO A 161 5.23 -22.41 -5.40
CA PRO A 161 4.99 -23.24 -4.23
C PRO A 161 6.27 -23.66 -3.49
N GLU A 162 7.34 -23.90 -4.23
CA GLU A 162 8.69 -24.27 -3.79
C GLU A 162 9.40 -23.17 -3.00
N ASN A 163 9.00 -21.92 -3.20
CA ASN A 163 9.63 -20.75 -2.58
C ASN A 163 9.28 -20.59 -1.08
N ALA A 164 8.47 -21.50 -0.54
CA ALA A 164 8.14 -21.53 0.88
C ALA A 164 9.35 -21.94 1.72
N GLY A 165 9.72 -21.11 2.69
CA GLY A 165 10.86 -21.35 3.56
C GLY A 165 12.13 -20.60 3.14
N ASN A 166 12.15 -19.97 1.96
CA ASN A 166 13.28 -19.16 1.50
C ASN A 166 13.27 -17.80 2.20
N TYR A 167 13.70 -17.78 3.47
CA TYR A 167 13.74 -16.57 4.29
C TYR A 167 15.06 -15.80 4.20
N TYR A 168 16.18 -16.43 3.82
CA TYR A 168 17.53 -15.85 3.94
C TYR A 168 18.30 -15.70 2.62
N GLY A 169 18.01 -16.54 1.64
CA GLY A 169 18.66 -16.57 0.33
C GLY A 169 17.72 -17.13 -0.71
N ASP A 170 17.84 -16.65 -1.95
CA ASP A 170 17.14 -17.12 -3.14
C ASP A 170 15.61 -17.04 -3.09
N GLN A 171 15.07 -16.08 -2.33
CA GLN A 171 13.63 -15.85 -2.35
C GLN A 171 13.21 -15.27 -3.70
N ILE A 172 12.28 -15.93 -4.39
CA ILE A 172 11.71 -15.43 -5.64
C ILE A 172 10.61 -14.41 -5.33
N LEU A 173 10.78 -13.17 -5.79
CA LEU A 173 9.83 -12.08 -5.61
C LEU A 173 9.48 -11.44 -6.96
N ALA A 174 8.24 -11.00 -7.10
CA ALA A 174 7.80 -10.19 -8.23
C ALA A 174 7.88 -8.70 -7.86
N PHE A 175 8.79 -7.97 -8.50
CA PHE A 175 8.89 -6.52 -8.44
C PHE A 175 8.10 -5.93 -9.60
N GLN A 176 6.95 -5.32 -9.31
CA GLN A 176 6.08 -4.72 -10.34
C GLN A 176 5.76 -5.73 -11.47
N GLY A 177 5.47 -6.98 -11.09
CA GLY A 177 5.19 -8.08 -12.02
C GLY A 177 6.43 -8.77 -12.61
N ILE A 178 7.65 -8.28 -12.37
CA ILE A 178 8.88 -8.87 -12.90
C ILE A 178 9.58 -9.69 -11.81
N GLU A 179 9.77 -10.98 -12.08
CA GLU A 179 10.36 -11.93 -11.13
C GLU A 179 11.87 -11.81 -11.03
N ARG A 180 12.37 -11.89 -9.79
CA ARG A 180 13.78 -11.83 -9.44
C ARG A 180 14.04 -12.71 -8.22
N GLN A 181 15.23 -13.30 -8.15
CA GLN A 181 15.73 -13.87 -6.90
C GLN A 181 16.36 -12.78 -6.05
N VAL A 182 16.10 -12.84 -4.75
CA VAL A 182 16.60 -11.87 -3.77
C VAL A 182 17.28 -12.61 -2.63
N SER A 183 18.47 -12.13 -2.26
CA SER A 183 19.21 -12.58 -1.10
C SER A 183 18.93 -11.71 0.13
N GLY A 184 19.34 -12.19 1.31
CA GLY A 184 19.14 -11.50 2.58
C GLY A 184 17.87 -11.96 3.29
N TYR A 185 17.73 -11.51 4.54
CA TYR A 185 16.60 -11.91 5.37
C TYR A 185 15.32 -11.20 4.93
N SER A 186 14.33 -11.97 4.49
CA SER A 186 13.09 -11.48 3.89
C SER A 186 12.35 -10.47 4.76
N THR A 187 12.28 -10.67 6.08
CA THR A 187 11.65 -9.71 7.01
C THR A 187 12.35 -8.35 7.00
N ASP A 188 13.69 -8.34 6.95
CA ASP A 188 14.47 -7.10 6.89
C ASP A 188 14.30 -6.44 5.52
N ASN A 189 14.33 -7.23 4.46
CA ASN A 189 14.12 -6.75 3.09
C ASN A 189 12.75 -6.08 2.92
N TYR A 190 11.66 -6.73 3.35
CA TYR A 190 10.31 -6.15 3.29
C TYR A 190 10.20 -4.87 4.12
N THR A 191 10.84 -4.83 5.29
CA THR A 191 10.87 -3.65 6.15
C THR A 191 11.59 -2.50 5.47
N GLN A 192 12.78 -2.77 4.89
CA GLN A 192 13.58 -1.78 4.19
C GLN A 192 12.82 -1.18 3.01
N TRP A 193 12.25 -2.01 2.13
CA TRP A 193 11.48 -1.53 0.98
C TRP A 193 10.23 -0.75 1.37
N ALA A 194 9.55 -1.14 2.45
CA ALA A 194 8.44 -0.37 2.98
C ALA A 194 8.90 1.00 3.50
N CYS A 195 10.03 1.06 4.22
CA CYS A 195 10.61 2.32 4.66
C CYS A 195 10.99 3.23 3.48
N ASP A 196 11.58 2.68 2.43
CA ASP A 196 12.00 3.43 1.24
C ASP A 196 10.77 4.01 0.51
N TYR A 197 9.71 3.21 0.34
CA TYR A 197 8.44 3.67 -0.21
C TYR A 197 7.84 4.83 0.62
N ILE A 198 7.79 4.68 1.94
CA ILE A 198 7.24 5.70 2.85
C ILE A 198 8.07 6.99 2.80
N ARG A 199 9.40 6.89 2.69
CA ARG A 199 10.32 8.02 2.54
C ARG A 199 10.20 8.74 1.20
N GLY A 200 9.48 8.17 0.24
CA GLY A 200 9.12 8.81 -1.02
C GLY A 200 9.70 8.15 -2.26
N GLU A 201 10.42 7.04 -2.12
CA GLU A 201 10.90 6.29 -3.28
C GLU A 201 9.72 5.63 -4.00
N ASN A 202 9.62 5.83 -5.31
CA ASN A 202 8.53 5.28 -6.14
C ASN A 202 7.12 5.80 -5.73
N ARG A 203 7.04 6.99 -5.11
CA ARG A 203 5.78 7.63 -4.68
C ARG A 203 5.63 9.06 -5.21
N ASP A 204 4.41 9.45 -5.58
CA ASP A 204 4.04 10.85 -5.80
C ASP A 204 3.85 11.53 -4.43
N PRO A 205 4.69 12.51 -4.05
CA PRO A 205 4.61 13.16 -2.75
C PRO A 205 3.30 13.94 -2.54
N ARG A 206 2.54 14.20 -3.62
CA ARG A 206 1.26 14.92 -3.58
C ARG A 206 0.08 14.03 -3.26
N LYS A 207 0.22 12.70 -3.37
CA LYS A 207 -0.87 11.76 -3.12
C LYS A 207 -0.79 11.17 -1.71
N PRO A 208 -1.94 10.94 -1.05
CA PRO A 208 -1.97 10.07 0.11
C PRO A 208 -1.73 8.62 -0.34
N TRP A 209 -1.26 7.78 0.58
CA TRP A 209 -0.96 6.37 0.32
C TRP A 209 -1.54 5.47 1.39
#